data_AF-A0A532V516-F1
#
_entry.id   AF-A0A532V516-F1
#
_cell.length_a   1.000
_cell.length_b   1.000
_cell.length_c   1.000
_cell.angle_alpha   90.00
_cell.angle_beta   90.00
_cell.angle_gamma   90.00
#
_symmetry.space_group_name_H-M   'P 1'
#
loop_
_entity.id
_entity.type
_entity.pdbx_description
1 polymer ?
#
loop_
_entity_poly.entity_id
_entity_poly.type
_entity_poly.pdbx_seq_one_letter_code
_entity_poly.pdbx_strand_id
1 'polypeptide(L)'
;MNPLQKRLIAEGIKAAVKNPRLASTLLKPLRARIKKGIMGAQPTNLPYLTEIKTQFLVNLFEQSAKSIQKGYFSPEYAERVRETLVMDGFLSERRPKVRKEYEDKYGIEPPSFCLISPTQRCNLKCTGCYAASESTTPATLNYEVFTRLLHEMRDLIGSNFIVISGGEPFIYNSQGKTLLDAVEEFSDMFFLVYTNGMALTEETVERMAKLGNITTAISVEGYEKETDARRGKGVYAKIMDSMERLRHHGVPFGTSVTATKNNVEILLTDEFYKHHFEELGAVYMWMFHLMPIGRAKDTMDLMISPEQRVALYNQWERMLFDKKYFVGDFWNSGAAAYGCIAYARAGGYFYVDWNGNIMPCGFVPYYKDNLYDLYREGKTIADALMSDLFVRGRKWQHEYAYHQAQPHNLLAPCSIRDHHKNFRENILDNSAKPEDENAKAALEDPEYYKRLVEFDEELEKLTQPIWQERYLKGLKRTSR
;
A
#
# COMPACT_ATOMS: atom_id res chain seq x y z
N MET A 1 -18.08 -11.40 -7.22
CA MET A 1 -18.23 -12.72 -6.55
C MET A 1 -19.54 -12.77 -5.79
N ASN A 2 -20.29 -13.87 -5.90
CA ASN A 2 -21.52 -14.04 -5.14
C ASN A 2 -21.23 -14.40 -3.65
N PRO A 3 -22.20 -14.22 -2.73
CA PRO A 3 -22.01 -14.47 -1.30
C PRO A 3 -21.54 -15.90 -0.97
N LEU A 4 -22.04 -16.90 -1.71
CA LEU A 4 -21.67 -18.30 -1.54
C LEU A 4 -20.18 -18.56 -1.84
N GLN A 5 -19.65 -17.95 -2.91
CA GLN A 5 -18.24 -18.03 -3.27
C GLN A 5 -17.35 -17.40 -2.21
N LYS A 6 -17.73 -16.23 -1.68
CA LYS A 6 -17.00 -15.55 -0.60
C LYS A 6 -16.95 -16.43 0.66
N ARG A 7 -18.08 -17.03 1.06
CA ARG A 7 -18.17 -17.92 2.24
C ARG A 7 -17.33 -19.18 2.09
N LEU A 8 -17.34 -19.81 0.91
CA LEU A 8 -16.51 -20.98 0.63
C LEU A 8 -15.01 -20.67 0.63
N ILE A 9 -14.62 -19.46 0.19
CA ILE A 9 -13.23 -19.00 0.27
C ILE A 9 -12.85 -18.77 1.73
N ALA A 10 -13.69 -18.12 2.53
CA ALA A 10 -13.43 -17.92 3.95
C ALA A 10 -13.28 -19.25 4.73
N GLU A 11 -14.13 -20.24 4.46
CA GLU A 11 -14.01 -21.58 5.05
C GLU A 11 -12.75 -22.32 4.58
N GLY A 12 -12.36 -22.15 3.29
CA GLY A 12 -11.10 -22.69 2.78
C GLY A 12 -9.88 -22.07 3.45
N ILE A 13 -9.92 -20.76 3.72
CA ILE A 13 -8.87 -20.05 4.46
C ILE A 13 -8.80 -20.59 5.90
N LYS A 14 -9.94 -20.71 6.57
CA LYS A 14 -10.04 -21.29 7.93
C LYS A 14 -9.46 -22.70 8.01
N ALA A 15 -9.79 -23.57 7.04
CA ALA A 15 -9.29 -24.93 6.99
C ALA A 15 -7.75 -24.98 6.84
N ALA A 16 -7.17 -24.06 6.06
CA ALA A 16 -5.73 -23.97 5.87
C ALA A 16 -4.99 -23.36 7.06
N VAL A 17 -5.58 -22.38 7.74
CA VAL A 17 -5.05 -21.85 9.01
C VAL A 17 -5.02 -22.97 10.06
N LYS A 18 -6.08 -23.79 10.14
CA LYS A 18 -6.14 -24.93 11.07
C LYS A 18 -5.25 -26.10 10.70
N ASN A 19 -4.98 -26.31 9.41
CA ASN A 19 -4.13 -27.41 8.92
C ASN A 19 -3.07 -26.91 7.93
N PRO A 20 -2.04 -26.18 8.40
CA PRO A 20 -1.05 -25.54 7.52
C PRO A 20 -0.30 -26.55 6.64
N ARG A 21 -0.06 -27.77 7.14
CA ARG A 21 0.59 -28.87 6.40
C ARG A 21 -0.21 -29.33 5.16
N LEU A 22 -1.52 -29.12 5.15
CA LEU A 22 -2.42 -29.46 4.04
C LEU A 22 -2.76 -28.24 3.16
N ALA A 23 -2.29 -27.04 3.51
CA ALA A 23 -2.62 -25.81 2.82
C ALA A 23 -2.24 -25.87 1.32
N SER A 24 -1.10 -26.46 0.98
CA SER A 24 -0.62 -26.64 -0.40
C SER A 24 -1.56 -27.52 -1.25
N THR A 25 -2.21 -28.52 -0.65
CA THR A 25 -3.19 -29.38 -1.33
C THR A 25 -4.55 -28.70 -1.46
N LEU A 26 -4.95 -27.93 -0.44
CA LEU A 26 -6.20 -27.13 -0.43
C LEU A 26 -6.14 -25.91 -1.38
N LEU A 27 -4.93 -25.51 -1.78
CA LEU A 27 -4.68 -24.33 -2.62
C LEU A 27 -5.10 -24.50 -4.08
N LYS A 28 -5.05 -25.71 -4.64
CA LYS A 28 -5.49 -25.96 -6.03
C LYS A 28 -6.97 -25.61 -6.26
N PRO A 29 -7.93 -26.13 -5.48
CA PRO A 29 -9.33 -25.75 -5.63
C PRO A 29 -9.58 -24.28 -5.26
N LEU A 30 -8.82 -23.72 -4.30
CA LEU A 30 -8.91 -22.31 -3.94
C LEU A 30 -8.47 -21.39 -5.11
N ARG A 31 -7.34 -21.69 -5.78
CA ARG A 31 -6.85 -20.96 -6.95
C ARG A 31 -7.87 -20.92 -8.08
N ALA A 32 -8.48 -22.06 -8.41
CA ALA A 32 -9.50 -22.13 -9.45
C ALA A 32 -10.72 -21.24 -9.13
N ARG A 33 -11.12 -21.21 -7.85
CA ARG A 33 -12.22 -20.35 -7.37
C ARG A 33 -11.87 -18.87 -7.39
N ILE A 34 -10.67 -18.49 -6.92
CA ILE A 34 -10.16 -17.11 -6.99
C ILE A 34 -10.16 -16.64 -8.44
N LYS A 35 -9.58 -17.45 -9.35
CA LYS A 35 -9.52 -17.13 -10.77
C LYS A 35 -10.91 -16.94 -11.37
N LYS A 36 -11.85 -17.84 -11.10
CA LYS A 36 -13.26 -17.71 -11.57
C LYS A 36 -13.94 -16.46 -11.00
N GLY A 37 -13.69 -16.14 -9.73
CA GLY A 37 -14.22 -14.96 -9.07
C GLY A 37 -13.70 -13.65 -9.67
N ILE A 38 -12.41 -13.62 -10.01
CA ILE A 38 -11.76 -12.49 -10.69
C ILE A 38 -12.34 -12.35 -12.10
N MET A 39 -12.38 -13.42 -12.90
CA MET A 39 -12.89 -13.38 -14.27
C MET A 39 -14.33 -12.86 -14.35
N GLY A 40 -15.20 -13.25 -13.42
CA GLY A 40 -16.59 -12.80 -13.37
C GLY A 40 -16.77 -11.34 -12.91
N ALA A 41 -15.70 -10.65 -12.52
CA ALA A 41 -15.72 -9.26 -12.06
C ALA A 41 -14.88 -8.32 -12.95
N GLN A 42 -14.28 -8.82 -14.04
CA GLN A 42 -13.43 -7.99 -14.90
C GLN A 42 -14.25 -7.36 -16.06
N PRO A 43 -14.06 -6.06 -16.34
CA PRO A 43 -14.57 -5.40 -17.54
C PRO A 43 -13.73 -5.73 -18.78
N THR A 44 -12.48 -6.17 -18.60
CA THR A 44 -11.52 -6.47 -19.67
C THR A 44 -11.29 -7.96 -19.84
N ASN A 45 -11.26 -8.46 -21.09
CA ASN A 45 -10.84 -9.83 -21.39
C ASN A 45 -9.31 -9.91 -21.62
N LEU A 46 -8.53 -9.63 -20.57
CA LEU A 46 -7.06 -9.70 -20.61
C LEU A 46 -6.58 -10.90 -19.76
N PRO A 47 -6.25 -12.05 -20.38
CA PRO A 47 -5.91 -13.28 -19.66
C PRO A 47 -4.70 -13.14 -18.74
N TYR A 48 -3.69 -12.36 -19.16
CA TYR A 48 -2.48 -12.17 -18.38
C TYR A 48 -2.73 -11.39 -17.08
N LEU A 49 -3.56 -10.34 -17.13
CA LEU A 49 -3.98 -9.60 -15.92
C LEU A 49 -4.71 -10.50 -14.91
N THR A 50 -5.58 -11.38 -15.42
CA THR A 50 -6.27 -12.36 -14.57
C THR A 50 -5.30 -13.29 -13.88
N GLU A 51 -4.26 -13.74 -14.59
CA GLU A 51 -3.24 -14.64 -14.03
C GLU A 51 -2.38 -13.93 -12.98
N ILE A 52 -1.92 -12.70 -13.25
CA ILE A 52 -1.19 -11.86 -12.29
C ILE A 52 -1.98 -11.74 -10.98
N LYS A 53 -3.25 -11.29 -11.05
CA LYS A 53 -4.09 -11.10 -9.84
C LYS A 53 -4.32 -12.39 -9.07
N THR A 54 -4.54 -13.49 -9.80
CA THR A 54 -4.73 -14.80 -9.19
C THR A 54 -3.47 -15.21 -8.42
N GLN A 55 -2.30 -15.10 -9.06
CA GLN A 55 -1.03 -15.46 -8.44
C GLN A 55 -0.69 -14.55 -7.25
N PHE A 56 -1.02 -13.27 -7.34
CA PHE A 56 -0.83 -12.30 -6.28
C PHE A 56 -1.56 -12.72 -4.99
N LEU A 57 -2.85 -13.04 -5.09
CA LEU A 57 -3.64 -13.50 -3.95
C LEU A 57 -3.20 -14.86 -3.43
N VAL A 58 -2.86 -15.79 -4.33
CA VAL A 58 -2.38 -17.13 -3.96
C VAL A 58 -1.05 -17.06 -3.21
N ASN A 59 -0.11 -16.21 -3.65
CA ASN A 59 1.18 -16.07 -2.99
C ASN A 59 1.03 -15.54 -1.57
N LEU A 60 0.20 -14.53 -1.34
CA LEU A 60 -0.02 -14.00 0.02
C LEU A 60 -0.53 -15.10 0.96
N PHE A 61 -1.47 -15.91 0.47
CA PHE A 61 -2.00 -17.03 1.23
C PHE A 61 -0.95 -18.12 1.49
N GLU A 62 -0.18 -18.50 0.47
CA GLU A 62 0.90 -19.48 0.59
C GLU A 62 1.95 -19.04 1.61
N GLN A 63 2.36 -17.78 1.58
CA GLN A 63 3.34 -17.24 2.54
C GLN A 63 2.77 -17.18 3.96
N SER A 64 1.50 -16.79 4.11
CA SER A 64 0.81 -16.82 5.40
C SER A 64 0.78 -18.25 5.99
N ALA A 65 0.39 -19.24 5.18
CA ALA A 65 0.33 -20.63 5.61
C ALA A 65 1.71 -21.19 6.01
N LYS A 66 2.77 -20.86 5.23
CA LYS A 66 4.15 -21.23 5.56
C LYS A 66 4.60 -20.58 6.87
N SER A 67 4.26 -19.32 7.09
CA SER A 67 4.61 -18.59 8.33
C SER A 67 3.94 -19.23 9.55
N ILE A 68 2.66 -19.63 9.45
CA ILE A 68 1.95 -20.37 10.49
C ILE A 68 2.62 -21.72 10.75
N GLN A 69 2.99 -22.46 9.69
CA GLN A 69 3.66 -23.76 9.84
C GLN A 69 5.02 -23.65 10.56
N LYS A 70 5.76 -22.55 10.35
CA LYS A 70 7.03 -22.27 11.01
C LYS A 70 6.87 -21.75 12.45
N GLY A 71 5.65 -21.44 12.88
CA GLY A 71 5.36 -20.84 14.19
C GLY A 71 5.64 -19.34 14.28
N TYR A 72 5.87 -18.67 13.14
CA TYR A 72 6.14 -17.22 13.09
C TYR A 72 4.86 -16.38 13.05
N PHE A 73 3.75 -17.04 12.75
CA PHE A 73 2.42 -16.45 12.74
C PHE A 73 1.51 -17.34 13.58
N SER A 74 1.10 -16.86 14.76
CA SER A 74 0.24 -17.62 15.68
C SER A 74 -1.09 -17.99 14.99
N PRO A 75 -1.60 -19.23 15.16
CA PRO A 75 -2.92 -19.61 14.67
C PRO A 75 -4.07 -18.75 15.22
N GLU A 76 -3.98 -18.35 16.49
CA GLU A 76 -4.94 -17.46 17.16
C GLU A 76 -4.93 -16.08 16.49
N TYR A 77 -3.73 -15.54 16.24
CA TYR A 77 -3.56 -14.29 15.49
C TYR A 77 -4.10 -14.42 14.07
N ALA A 78 -3.83 -15.53 13.39
CA ALA A 78 -4.31 -15.79 12.03
C ALA A 78 -5.83 -15.86 11.95
N GLU A 79 -6.49 -16.43 12.96
CA GLU A 79 -7.94 -16.41 13.06
C GLU A 79 -8.46 -14.99 13.28
N ARG A 80 -7.79 -14.17 14.11
CA ARG A 80 -8.17 -12.77 14.30
C ARG A 80 -8.03 -11.93 13.03
N VAL A 81 -6.97 -12.13 12.25
CA VAL A 81 -6.82 -11.52 10.92
C VAL A 81 -7.95 -11.98 9.98
N ARG A 82 -8.31 -13.27 10.01
CA ARG A 82 -9.40 -13.81 9.19
C ARG A 82 -10.74 -13.17 9.56
N GLU A 83 -11.03 -12.99 10.85
CA GLU A 83 -12.23 -12.31 11.33
C GLU A 83 -12.30 -10.87 10.83
N THR A 84 -11.28 -10.06 11.16
CA THR A 84 -11.27 -8.62 10.89
C THR A 84 -11.12 -8.29 9.39
N LEU A 85 -10.17 -8.92 8.70
CA LEU A 85 -9.85 -8.59 7.30
C LEU A 85 -10.73 -9.34 6.30
N VAL A 86 -11.11 -10.60 6.57
CA VAL A 86 -11.85 -11.44 5.60
C VAL A 86 -13.35 -11.45 5.88
N MET A 87 -13.77 -11.69 7.12
CA MET A 87 -15.19 -11.79 7.45
C MET A 87 -15.84 -10.42 7.58
N ASP A 88 -15.35 -9.58 8.48
CA ASP A 88 -15.91 -8.25 8.73
C ASP A 88 -15.63 -7.32 7.55
N GLY A 89 -14.42 -7.44 6.99
CA GLY A 89 -14.02 -6.86 5.72
C GLY A 89 -14.93 -7.25 4.55
N PHE A 90 -14.97 -8.51 4.08
CA PHE A 90 -15.60 -8.83 2.78
C PHE A 90 -17.00 -9.44 2.82
N LEU A 91 -17.47 -9.88 3.99
CA LEU A 91 -18.64 -10.75 4.16
C LEU A 91 -19.72 -10.23 5.12
N SER A 92 -19.49 -9.14 5.86
CA SER A 92 -20.50 -8.55 6.74
C SER A 92 -21.72 -8.02 5.95
N GLU A 93 -22.95 -8.24 6.44
CA GLU A 93 -24.18 -7.73 5.81
C GLU A 93 -24.34 -6.21 5.95
N ARG A 94 -23.72 -5.63 6.99
CA ARG A 94 -23.66 -4.19 7.22
C ARG A 94 -22.97 -3.45 6.08
N ARG A 95 -21.89 -4.04 5.53
CA ARG A 95 -21.06 -3.38 4.52
C ARG A 95 -21.76 -3.14 3.19
N PRO A 96 -22.47 -4.10 2.56
CA PRO A 96 -23.28 -3.86 1.37
C PRO A 96 -24.27 -2.72 1.55
N LYS A 97 -24.90 -2.59 2.72
CA LYS A 97 -25.85 -1.51 3.01
C LYS A 97 -25.14 -0.15 3.05
N VAL A 98 -24.12 0.01 3.89
CA VAL A 98 -23.35 1.27 4.01
C VAL A 98 -22.76 1.70 2.66
N ARG A 99 -22.18 0.75 1.90
CA ARG A 99 -21.61 1.06 0.59
C ARG A 99 -22.66 1.48 -0.43
N LYS A 100 -23.86 0.87 -0.38
CA LYS A 100 -24.98 1.27 -1.23
C LYS A 100 -25.51 2.65 -0.87
N GLU A 101 -25.65 2.96 0.42
CA GLU A 101 -26.06 4.29 0.88
C GLU A 101 -25.05 5.37 0.45
N TYR A 102 -23.75 5.05 0.50
CA TYR A 102 -22.70 5.92 -0.04
C TYR A 102 -22.85 6.13 -1.54
N GLU A 103 -23.04 5.05 -2.31
CA GLU A 103 -23.22 5.12 -3.77
C GLU A 103 -24.48 5.92 -4.15
N ASP A 104 -25.61 5.67 -3.46
CA ASP A 104 -26.87 6.38 -3.68
C ASP A 104 -26.71 7.89 -3.38
N LYS A 105 -25.88 8.28 -2.40
CA LYS A 105 -25.63 9.68 -2.03
C LYS A 105 -24.64 10.39 -2.95
N TYR A 106 -23.52 9.75 -3.29
CA TYR A 106 -22.39 10.40 -3.97
C TYR A 106 -22.25 10.00 -5.45
N GLY A 107 -23.05 9.05 -5.93
CA GLY A 107 -23.03 8.58 -7.32
C GLY A 107 -21.79 7.76 -7.70
N ILE A 108 -20.96 7.38 -6.71
CA ILE A 108 -19.78 6.54 -6.90
C ILE A 108 -19.66 5.52 -5.76
N GLU A 109 -19.10 4.35 -6.05
CA GLU A 109 -18.73 3.41 -5.00
C GLU A 109 -17.62 3.98 -4.09
N PRO A 110 -17.64 3.67 -2.77
CA PRO A 110 -16.64 4.16 -1.84
C PRO A 110 -15.27 3.51 -2.03
N PRO A 111 -14.18 4.19 -1.56
CA PRO A 111 -12.85 3.61 -1.52
C PRO A 111 -12.77 2.36 -0.62
N SER A 112 -11.66 1.63 -0.72
CA SER A 112 -11.40 0.42 0.07
C SER A 112 -10.76 0.71 1.42
N PHE A 113 -9.89 1.71 1.51
CA PHE A 113 -9.14 2.04 2.74
C PHE A 113 -8.65 3.49 2.72
N CYS A 114 -8.16 3.94 3.87
CA CYS A 114 -7.48 5.21 4.05
C CYS A 114 -6.04 4.93 4.48
N LEU A 115 -5.08 5.68 3.92
CA LEU A 115 -3.74 5.83 4.47
C LEU A 115 -3.76 7.03 5.42
N ILE A 116 -3.32 6.85 6.66
CA ILE A 116 -3.31 7.92 7.66
C ILE A 116 -1.92 8.03 8.26
N SER A 117 -1.40 9.26 8.34
CA SER A 117 -0.17 9.58 9.06
C SER A 117 -0.50 10.39 10.32
N PRO A 118 -0.72 9.77 11.48
CA PRO A 118 -1.19 10.50 12.66
C PRO A 118 -0.13 11.43 13.27
N THR A 119 1.16 11.27 12.92
CA THR A 119 2.23 12.18 13.35
C THR A 119 3.32 12.33 12.29
N GLN A 120 3.91 13.53 12.21
CA GLN A 120 5.12 13.77 11.43
C GLN A 120 6.39 13.44 12.23
N ARG A 121 6.28 13.25 13.56
CA ARG A 121 7.43 12.99 14.43
C ARG A 121 8.07 11.67 14.05
N CYS A 122 9.39 11.63 13.96
CA CYS A 122 10.15 10.41 13.72
C CYS A 122 11.41 10.40 14.57
N ASN A 123 11.77 9.24 15.11
CA ASN A 123 13.02 9.03 15.83
C ASN A 123 14.23 8.78 14.90
N LEU A 124 14.04 8.84 13.58
CA LEU A 124 15.09 8.80 12.57
C LEU A 124 15.04 10.05 11.67
N LYS A 125 16.14 10.32 10.95
CA LYS A 125 16.24 11.40 9.94
C LYS A 125 16.80 10.85 8.63
N CYS A 126 16.04 9.97 7.99
CA CYS A 126 16.50 9.27 6.79
C CYS A 126 16.80 10.22 5.62
N THR A 127 17.82 9.89 4.83
CA THR A 127 18.13 10.53 3.54
C THR A 127 17.02 10.25 2.54
N GLY A 128 16.51 11.30 1.88
CA GLY A 128 15.43 11.17 0.89
C GLY A 128 14.11 10.69 1.51
N CYS A 129 13.75 11.19 2.70
CA CYS A 129 12.47 10.92 3.34
C CYS A 129 11.34 11.71 2.67
N TYR A 130 10.33 11.01 2.18
CA TYR A 130 9.17 11.60 1.49
C TYR A 130 8.35 12.54 2.39
N ALA A 131 8.27 12.22 3.69
CA ALA A 131 7.50 12.96 4.69
C ALA A 131 8.28 14.13 5.35
N ALA A 132 9.57 14.26 5.01
CA ALA A 132 10.50 15.20 5.66
C ALA A 132 10.52 15.12 7.21
N SER A 133 10.18 13.97 7.77
CA SER A 133 10.07 13.73 9.21
C SER A 133 11.41 13.65 9.93
N GLU A 134 11.43 14.11 11.19
CA GLU A 134 12.55 14.02 12.12
C GLU A 134 12.05 14.17 13.58
N SER A 135 12.94 14.23 14.56
CA SER A 135 12.54 14.26 15.98
C SER A 135 11.90 15.60 16.39
N THR A 136 12.22 16.67 15.67
CA THR A 136 11.81 18.05 15.92
C THR A 136 10.54 18.47 15.18
N THR A 137 10.00 17.66 14.26
CA THR A 137 8.75 18.00 13.57
C THR A 137 7.58 17.95 14.56
N PRO A 138 6.79 19.02 14.73
CA PRO A 138 5.81 19.07 15.83
C PRO A 138 4.45 18.44 15.49
N ALA A 139 4.11 18.35 14.19
CA ALA A 139 2.73 18.10 13.77
C ALA A 139 2.25 16.68 14.10
N THR A 140 1.07 16.61 14.72
CA THR A 140 0.42 15.40 15.21
C THR A 140 -1.09 15.62 15.24
N LEU A 141 -1.88 14.65 14.76
CA LEU A 141 -3.34 14.70 14.84
C LEU A 141 -3.80 14.58 16.29
N ASN A 142 -4.81 15.37 16.67
CA ASN A 142 -5.56 15.15 17.90
C ASN A 142 -6.17 13.74 17.88
N TYR A 143 -6.19 13.06 19.01
CA TYR A 143 -6.68 11.68 19.09
C TYR A 143 -8.15 11.60 18.65
N GLU A 144 -8.97 12.60 19.02
CA GLU A 144 -10.39 12.62 18.62
C GLU A 144 -10.57 12.83 17.12
N VAL A 145 -9.68 13.57 16.45
CA VAL A 145 -9.73 13.73 14.99
C VAL A 145 -9.31 12.43 14.30
N PHE A 146 -8.28 11.78 14.81
CA PHE A 146 -7.84 10.48 14.32
C PHE A 146 -8.95 9.42 14.46
N THR A 147 -9.53 9.26 15.65
CA THR A 147 -10.59 8.27 15.87
C THR A 147 -11.91 8.63 15.19
N ARG A 148 -12.24 9.93 15.05
CA ARG A 148 -13.38 10.34 14.22
C ARG A 148 -13.21 9.91 12.76
N LEU A 149 -12.00 10.03 12.18
CA LEU A 149 -11.75 9.52 10.84
C LEU A 149 -11.92 7.99 10.78
N LEU A 150 -11.45 7.25 11.79
CA LEU A 150 -11.67 5.78 11.86
C LEU A 150 -13.16 5.42 11.91
N HIS A 151 -13.95 6.17 12.69
CA HIS A 151 -15.41 6.05 12.69
C HIS A 151 -16.01 6.31 11.30
N GLU A 152 -15.63 7.40 10.63
CA GLU A 152 -16.12 7.71 9.29
C GLU A 152 -15.73 6.61 8.27
N MET A 153 -14.50 6.07 8.36
CA MET A 153 -14.09 4.95 7.52
C MET A 153 -14.94 3.69 7.76
N ARG A 154 -15.20 3.33 9.01
CA ARG A 154 -16.00 2.15 9.36
C ARG A 154 -17.48 2.34 9.03
N ASP A 155 -18.05 3.46 9.46
CA ASP A 155 -19.49 3.64 9.58
C ASP A 155 -20.10 4.35 8.34
N LEU A 156 -19.33 5.19 7.64
CA LEU A 156 -19.78 5.92 6.45
C LEU A 156 -19.22 5.35 5.14
N ILE A 157 -17.94 4.98 5.11
CA ILE A 157 -17.29 4.39 3.92
C ILE A 157 -17.54 2.88 3.84
N GLY A 158 -17.76 2.22 4.99
CA GLY A 158 -17.87 0.76 5.06
C GLY A 158 -16.53 0.07 4.80
N SER A 159 -15.45 0.64 5.34
CA SER A 159 -14.09 0.09 5.30
C SER A 159 -13.62 -0.28 6.70
N ASN A 160 -13.16 -1.51 6.85
CA ASN A 160 -12.54 -2.02 8.08
C ASN A 160 -11.03 -2.22 7.91
N PHE A 161 -10.42 -1.63 6.87
CA PHE A 161 -8.98 -1.74 6.64
C PHE A 161 -8.37 -0.35 6.61
N ILE A 162 -7.37 -0.13 7.47
CA ILE A 162 -6.67 1.13 7.59
C ILE A 162 -5.18 0.87 7.42
N VAL A 163 -4.54 1.74 6.65
CA VAL A 163 -3.10 1.76 6.53
C VAL A 163 -2.59 2.96 7.31
N ILE A 164 -1.61 2.73 8.17
CA ILE A 164 -0.99 3.77 8.97
C ILE A 164 0.45 3.96 8.49
N SER A 165 0.83 5.22 8.26
CA SER A 165 2.21 5.67 8.05
C SER A 165 2.47 6.86 8.97
N GLY A 166 3.45 7.70 8.66
CA GLY A 166 3.77 8.90 9.40
C GLY A 166 5.26 9.15 9.39
N GLY A 167 5.72 10.02 10.28
CA GLY A 167 7.09 9.91 10.73
C GLY A 167 7.33 8.50 11.29
N GLU A 168 7.07 8.27 12.57
CA GLU A 168 7.02 6.92 13.13
C GLU A 168 5.70 6.69 13.88
N PRO A 169 4.81 5.79 13.42
CA PRO A 169 3.48 5.62 14.02
C PRO A 169 3.51 5.16 15.48
N PHE A 170 4.47 4.31 15.85
CA PHE A 170 4.53 3.77 17.20
C PHE A 170 5.02 4.79 18.26
N ILE A 171 5.46 5.98 17.84
CA ILE A 171 5.72 7.10 18.77
C ILE A 171 4.58 8.13 18.80
N TYR A 172 3.49 7.89 18.06
CA TYR A 172 2.30 8.73 18.13
C TYR A 172 1.76 8.77 19.56
N ASN A 173 1.65 9.98 20.08
CA ASN A 173 0.98 10.27 21.33
C ASN A 173 0.19 11.57 21.20
N SER A 174 -1.10 11.51 21.49
CA SER A 174 -1.97 12.69 21.52
C SER A 174 -2.95 12.51 22.67
N GLN A 175 -3.03 13.52 23.55
CA GLN A 175 -3.90 13.50 24.74
C GLN A 175 -3.71 12.25 25.63
N GLY A 176 -2.48 11.74 25.73
CA GLY A 176 -2.16 10.55 26.52
C GLY A 176 -2.60 9.23 25.87
N LYS A 177 -3.07 9.27 24.62
CA LYS A 177 -3.45 8.09 23.83
C LYS A 177 -2.45 7.85 22.70
N THR A 178 -2.23 6.57 22.42
CA THR A 178 -1.25 6.02 21.48
C THR A 178 -1.95 5.37 20.30
N LEU A 179 -1.16 4.95 19.29
CA LEU A 179 -1.69 4.18 18.16
C LEU A 179 -2.37 2.88 18.62
N LEU A 180 -1.75 2.17 19.58
CA LEU A 180 -2.30 0.88 20.04
C LEU A 180 -3.60 1.04 20.85
N ASP A 181 -3.86 2.21 21.44
CA ASP A 181 -5.16 2.52 22.05
C ASP A 181 -6.26 2.60 20.99
N ALA A 182 -5.98 3.21 19.84
CA ALA A 182 -6.92 3.24 18.71
C ALA A 182 -7.11 1.84 18.11
N VAL A 183 -6.04 1.06 17.96
CA VAL A 183 -6.14 -0.32 17.45
C VAL A 183 -7.02 -1.19 18.35
N GLU A 184 -6.94 -1.00 19.67
CA GLU A 184 -7.77 -1.66 20.67
C GLU A 184 -9.24 -1.20 20.61
N GLU A 185 -9.48 0.10 20.53
CA GLU A 185 -10.81 0.70 20.41
C GLU A 185 -11.56 0.23 19.15
N PHE A 186 -10.84 0.10 18.04
CA PHE A 186 -11.37 -0.33 16.74
C PHE A 186 -11.02 -1.79 16.44
N SER A 187 -11.30 -2.67 17.40
CA SER A 187 -10.97 -4.10 17.34
C SER A 187 -11.61 -4.86 16.17
N ASP A 188 -12.65 -4.32 15.52
CA ASP A 188 -13.33 -4.84 14.33
C ASP A 188 -12.71 -4.36 13.01
N MET A 189 -11.69 -3.51 13.08
CA MET A 189 -10.87 -3.05 11.96
C MET A 189 -9.50 -3.73 11.98
N PHE A 190 -8.88 -3.84 10.80
CA PHE A 190 -7.53 -4.35 10.62
C PHE A 190 -6.56 -3.23 10.21
N PHE A 191 -5.40 -3.19 10.83
CA PHE A 191 -4.41 -2.13 10.66
C PHE A 191 -3.11 -2.65 10.04
N LEU A 192 -2.70 -2.07 8.91
CA LEU A 192 -1.36 -2.26 8.36
C LEU A 192 -0.51 -1.02 8.70
N VAL A 193 0.58 -1.19 9.43
CA VAL A 193 1.41 -0.07 9.92
C VAL A 193 2.80 -0.11 9.28
N TYR A 194 3.17 0.93 8.54
CA TYR A 194 4.54 1.15 8.12
C TYR A 194 5.36 1.69 9.30
N THR A 195 6.46 1.02 9.64
CA THR A 195 7.32 1.42 10.77
C THR A 195 8.79 1.29 10.42
N ASN A 196 9.64 2.07 11.07
CA ASN A 196 11.08 1.90 11.04
C ASN A 196 11.59 0.82 12.02
N GLY A 197 10.70 0.24 12.85
CA GLY A 197 10.99 -0.86 13.77
C GLY A 197 11.55 -0.43 15.12
N MET A 198 12.08 0.79 15.25
CA MET A 198 12.84 1.20 16.44
C MET A 198 11.99 1.24 17.74
N ALA A 199 10.67 1.41 17.61
CA ALA A 199 9.73 1.47 18.73
C ALA A 199 9.01 0.12 19.00
N LEU A 200 9.41 -0.95 18.30
CA LEU A 200 8.91 -2.31 18.54
C LEU A 200 9.66 -2.96 19.71
N THR A 201 9.45 -2.41 20.90
CA THR A 201 9.93 -2.99 22.16
C THR A 201 9.16 -4.27 22.49
N GLU A 202 9.65 -5.01 23.48
CA GLU A 202 8.96 -6.21 23.99
C GLU A 202 7.51 -5.92 24.37
N GLU A 203 7.28 -4.84 25.12
CA GLU A 203 5.94 -4.40 25.56
C GLU A 203 5.04 -4.07 24.37
N THR A 204 5.56 -3.34 23.37
CA THR A 204 4.81 -3.00 22.15
C THR A 204 4.38 -4.27 21.41
N VAL A 205 5.30 -5.21 21.22
CA VAL A 205 5.04 -6.46 20.49
C VAL A 205 4.10 -7.39 21.25
N GLU A 206 4.25 -7.52 22.57
CA GLU A 206 3.31 -8.28 23.41
C GLU A 206 1.89 -7.71 23.33
N ARG A 207 1.75 -6.38 23.33
CA ARG A 207 0.44 -5.74 23.17
C ARG A 207 -0.14 -6.03 21.78
N MET A 208 0.66 -5.95 20.72
CA MET A 208 0.23 -6.32 19.36
C MET A 208 -0.24 -7.78 19.30
N ALA A 209 0.51 -8.70 19.92
CA ALA A 209 0.16 -10.13 19.98
C ALA A 209 -1.22 -10.37 20.63
N LYS A 210 -1.55 -9.61 21.69
CA LYS A 210 -2.85 -9.66 22.35
C LYS A 210 -3.99 -9.09 21.50
N LEU A 211 -3.73 -8.01 20.75
CA LEU A 211 -4.73 -7.31 19.93
C LEU A 211 -5.12 -8.11 18.67
N GLY A 212 -4.15 -8.69 17.98
CA GLY A 212 -4.39 -9.60 16.85
C GLY A 212 -4.94 -8.97 15.56
N ASN A 213 -5.24 -7.66 15.54
CA ASN A 213 -5.85 -6.94 14.42
C ASN A 213 -4.90 -5.91 13.77
N ILE A 214 -3.59 -6.09 13.95
CA ILE A 214 -2.54 -5.24 13.40
C ILE A 214 -1.49 -6.07 12.64
N THR A 215 -0.77 -5.49 11.69
CA THR A 215 0.46 -6.06 11.14
C THR A 215 1.38 -4.93 10.74
N THR A 216 2.69 -5.18 10.72
CA THR A 216 3.69 -4.16 10.41
C THR A 216 4.42 -4.45 9.12
N ALA A 217 4.59 -3.42 8.29
CA ALA A 217 5.54 -3.41 7.19
C ALA A 217 6.81 -2.68 7.66
N ILE A 218 7.84 -3.43 8.02
CA ILE A 218 9.07 -2.87 8.60
C ILE A 218 9.98 -2.38 7.49
N SER A 219 10.41 -1.14 7.61
CA SER A 219 11.18 -0.49 6.54
C SER A 219 12.66 -0.85 6.59
N VAL A 220 13.16 -1.48 5.52
CA VAL A 220 14.55 -1.97 5.36
C VAL A 220 14.98 -1.77 3.91
N GLU A 221 16.18 -1.23 3.67
CA GLU A 221 16.57 -0.79 2.31
C GLU A 221 17.42 -1.83 1.56
N GLY A 222 17.84 -2.88 2.25
CA GLY A 222 18.85 -3.81 1.79
C GLY A 222 19.44 -4.58 2.95
N TYR A 223 20.71 -4.90 2.85
CA TYR A 223 21.47 -5.41 3.99
C TYR A 223 21.92 -4.24 4.88
N GLU A 224 22.86 -4.51 5.80
CA GLU A 224 23.37 -3.51 6.73
C GLU A 224 23.88 -2.26 6.03
N LYS A 225 24.70 -2.43 4.99
CA LYS A 225 25.32 -1.32 4.25
C LYS A 225 24.27 -0.35 3.68
N GLU A 226 23.28 -0.85 2.95
CA GLU A 226 22.29 -0.01 2.27
C GLU A 226 21.32 0.63 3.27
N THR A 227 20.92 -0.14 4.28
CA THR A 227 19.99 0.30 5.32
C THR A 227 20.61 1.40 6.17
N ASP A 228 21.83 1.18 6.67
CA ASP A 228 22.50 2.15 7.53
C ASP A 228 22.92 3.41 6.77
N ALA A 229 23.31 3.29 5.50
CA ALA A 229 23.67 4.43 4.66
C ALA A 229 22.49 5.42 4.49
N ARG A 230 21.25 4.92 4.43
CA ARG A 230 20.06 5.75 4.27
C ARG A 230 19.39 6.14 5.58
N ARG A 231 19.39 5.24 6.57
CA ARG A 231 18.58 5.37 7.80
C ARG A 231 19.38 5.73 9.05
N GLY A 232 20.70 5.59 9.00
CA GLY A 232 21.62 5.84 10.10
C GLY A 232 22.32 4.57 10.59
N LYS A 233 23.54 4.73 11.10
CA LYS A 233 24.38 3.62 11.58
C LYS A 233 23.70 2.80 12.69
N GLY A 234 23.76 1.48 12.57
CA GLY A 234 23.20 0.51 13.51
C GLY A 234 21.69 0.33 13.43
N VAL A 235 21.02 0.93 12.43
CA VAL A 235 19.57 0.80 12.24
C VAL A 235 19.23 -0.60 11.73
N TYR A 236 20.03 -1.18 10.83
CA TYR A 236 19.80 -2.53 10.33
C TYR A 236 19.75 -3.57 11.45
N ALA A 237 20.73 -3.57 12.35
CA ALA A 237 20.77 -4.50 13.48
C ALA A 237 19.51 -4.42 14.35
N LYS A 238 19.06 -3.20 14.67
CA LYS A 238 17.82 -2.98 15.43
C LYS A 238 16.56 -3.42 14.68
N ILE A 239 16.55 -3.30 13.35
CA ILE A 239 15.45 -3.84 12.53
C ILE A 239 15.42 -5.37 12.62
N MET A 240 16.57 -6.04 12.55
CA MET A 240 16.66 -7.49 12.69
C MET A 240 16.14 -7.94 14.07
N ASP A 241 16.56 -7.27 15.15
CA ASP A 241 16.06 -7.54 16.50
C ASP A 241 14.53 -7.38 16.60
N SER A 242 13.98 -6.36 15.94
CA SER A 242 12.53 -6.10 15.92
C SER A 242 11.76 -7.20 15.19
N MET A 243 12.28 -7.68 14.06
CA MET A 243 11.71 -8.80 13.31
C MET A 243 11.76 -10.10 14.11
N GLU A 244 12.84 -10.33 14.85
CA GLU A 244 12.97 -11.48 15.74
C GLU A 244 11.93 -11.45 16.87
N ARG A 245 11.74 -10.30 17.54
CA ARG A 245 10.70 -10.14 18.57
C ARG A 245 9.31 -10.43 18.03
N LEU A 246 8.94 -9.84 16.89
CA LEU A 246 7.64 -10.10 16.25
C LEU A 246 7.42 -11.60 16.00
N ARG A 247 8.45 -12.28 15.48
CA ARG A 247 8.43 -13.72 15.28
C ARG A 247 8.27 -14.52 16.56
N HIS A 248 9.00 -14.15 17.60
CA HIS A 248 8.94 -14.83 18.90
C HIS A 248 7.52 -14.79 19.48
N HIS A 249 6.83 -13.66 19.31
CA HIS A 249 5.44 -13.47 19.75
C HIS A 249 4.37 -13.93 18.75
N GLY A 250 4.78 -14.52 17.62
CA GLY A 250 3.85 -15.00 16.58
C GLY A 250 3.09 -13.89 15.86
N VAL A 251 3.60 -12.66 15.86
CA VAL A 251 3.01 -11.48 15.20
C VAL A 251 3.50 -11.43 13.74
N PRO A 252 2.61 -11.51 12.74
CA PRO A 252 3.01 -11.48 11.35
C PRO A 252 3.51 -10.09 10.94
N PHE A 253 4.59 -10.06 10.18
CA PHE A 253 5.11 -8.83 9.59
C PHE A 253 5.41 -9.01 8.10
N GLY A 254 5.45 -7.88 7.41
CA GLY A 254 6.07 -7.75 6.11
C GLY A 254 7.24 -6.79 6.15
N THR A 255 7.88 -6.63 5.00
CA THR A 255 8.98 -5.68 4.82
C THR A 255 8.59 -4.60 3.83
N SER A 256 9.17 -3.40 4.00
CA SER A 256 8.95 -2.24 3.13
C SER A 256 10.29 -1.73 2.64
N VAL A 257 10.50 -1.71 1.34
CA VAL A 257 11.79 -1.38 0.72
C VAL A 257 11.61 -0.19 -0.20
N THR A 258 12.51 0.81 -0.13
CA THR A 258 12.54 1.89 -1.12
C THR A 258 13.63 1.61 -2.15
N ALA A 259 13.24 1.28 -3.37
CA ALA A 259 14.14 1.19 -4.51
C ALA A 259 14.72 2.57 -4.86
N THR A 260 16.04 2.62 -4.91
CA THR A 260 16.88 3.77 -5.27
C THR A 260 18.00 3.29 -6.19
N LYS A 261 18.70 4.21 -6.85
CA LYS A 261 19.92 3.85 -7.61
C LYS A 261 20.97 3.13 -6.77
N ASN A 262 21.01 3.37 -5.46
CA ASN A 262 22.05 2.85 -4.58
C ASN A 262 21.82 1.40 -4.13
N ASN A 263 20.58 0.89 -4.20
CA ASN A 263 20.25 -0.47 -3.79
C ASN A 263 19.62 -1.31 -4.91
N VAL A 264 19.31 -0.75 -6.07
CA VAL A 264 18.63 -1.50 -7.14
C VAL A 264 19.37 -2.78 -7.54
N GLU A 265 20.71 -2.79 -7.55
CA GLU A 265 21.49 -3.97 -7.91
C GLU A 265 21.18 -5.17 -6.99
N ILE A 266 21.03 -4.94 -5.68
CA ILE A 266 20.66 -6.03 -4.76
C ILE A 266 19.19 -6.43 -4.91
N LEU A 267 18.31 -5.48 -5.26
CA LEU A 267 16.88 -5.74 -5.47
C LEU A 267 16.60 -6.55 -6.75
N LEU A 268 17.58 -6.67 -7.65
CA LEU A 268 17.53 -7.51 -8.84
C LEU A 268 18.01 -8.96 -8.60
N THR A 269 18.39 -9.29 -7.36
CA THR A 269 18.84 -10.65 -6.99
C THR A 269 17.70 -11.49 -6.42
N ASP A 270 17.73 -12.81 -6.61
CA ASP A 270 16.76 -13.71 -5.98
C ASP A 270 17.03 -13.85 -4.47
N GLU A 271 18.32 -13.76 -4.10
CA GLU A 271 18.86 -13.92 -2.76
C GLU A 271 18.26 -12.89 -1.80
N PHE A 272 18.10 -11.64 -2.25
CA PHE A 272 17.45 -10.59 -1.47
C PHE A 272 16.04 -11.01 -1.01
N TYR A 273 15.20 -11.50 -1.93
CA TYR A 273 13.85 -11.92 -1.60
C TYR A 273 13.85 -13.20 -0.76
N LYS A 274 14.72 -14.16 -1.09
CA LYS A 274 14.88 -15.38 -0.31
C LYS A 274 15.21 -15.07 1.16
N HIS A 275 16.14 -14.16 1.40
CA HIS A 275 16.50 -13.72 2.75
C HIS A 275 15.27 -13.20 3.52
N HIS A 276 14.47 -12.32 2.90
CA HIS A 276 13.29 -11.74 3.54
C HIS A 276 12.18 -12.75 3.83
N PHE A 277 11.82 -13.58 2.85
CA PHE A 277 10.69 -14.51 2.98
C PHE A 277 11.06 -15.81 3.70
N GLU A 278 12.24 -16.37 3.46
CA GLU A 278 12.61 -17.70 3.95
C GLU A 278 13.36 -17.66 5.28
N GLU A 279 14.30 -16.72 5.42
CA GLU A 279 15.19 -16.62 6.59
C GLU A 279 14.59 -15.72 7.67
N LEU A 280 14.24 -14.47 7.31
CA LEU A 280 13.62 -13.52 8.24
C LEU A 280 12.17 -13.89 8.56
N GLY A 281 11.44 -14.46 7.59
CA GLY A 281 10.07 -14.94 7.80
C GLY A 281 8.98 -13.91 7.52
N ALA A 282 9.27 -12.91 6.68
CA ALA A 282 8.27 -11.95 6.22
C ALA A 282 7.14 -12.65 5.45
N VAL A 283 5.89 -12.23 5.69
CA VAL A 283 4.70 -12.77 5.00
C VAL A 283 4.44 -12.07 3.66
N TYR A 284 4.80 -10.78 3.58
CA TYR A 284 4.64 -9.95 2.42
C TYR A 284 5.77 -8.92 2.32
N MET A 285 5.99 -8.38 1.13
CA MET A 285 6.90 -7.26 0.90
C MET A 285 6.17 -6.16 0.13
N TRP A 286 6.39 -4.92 0.53
CA TRP A 286 6.05 -3.73 -0.24
C TRP A 286 7.33 -3.12 -0.79
N MET A 287 7.41 -2.96 -2.09
CA MET A 287 8.48 -2.25 -2.77
C MET A 287 7.95 -0.93 -3.28
N PHE A 288 8.50 0.15 -2.75
CA PHE A 288 8.27 1.50 -3.21
C PHE A 288 9.46 1.95 -4.03
N HIS A 289 9.22 2.90 -4.91
CA HIS A 289 10.27 3.55 -5.65
C HIS A 289 10.42 4.95 -5.08
N LEU A 290 11.65 5.43 -4.95
CA LEU A 290 11.87 6.79 -4.45
C LEU A 290 11.11 7.80 -5.31
N MET A 291 10.20 8.53 -4.68
CA MET A 291 9.56 9.71 -5.23
C MET A 291 10.29 10.95 -4.72
N PRO A 292 10.61 11.93 -5.57
CA PRO A 292 11.39 13.10 -5.19
C PRO A 292 10.55 14.17 -4.47
N ILE A 293 9.86 13.77 -3.40
CA ILE A 293 9.02 14.67 -2.58
C ILE A 293 9.57 14.76 -1.16
N GLY A 294 9.14 15.77 -0.39
CA GLY A 294 9.72 16.07 0.93
C GLY A 294 11.22 16.32 0.80
N ARG A 295 12.04 15.73 1.69
CA ARG A 295 13.51 15.82 1.60
C ARG A 295 14.08 15.13 0.36
N ALA A 296 13.32 14.26 -0.31
CA ALA A 296 13.81 13.56 -1.50
C ALA A 296 13.83 14.45 -2.75
N LYS A 297 13.22 15.63 -2.73
CA LYS A 297 13.30 16.62 -3.82
C LYS A 297 14.76 17.01 -4.11
N ASP A 298 15.58 17.09 -3.05
CA ASP A 298 17.00 17.45 -3.15
C ASP A 298 17.88 16.23 -3.49
N THR A 299 17.26 15.06 -3.65
CA THR A 299 17.94 13.80 -3.96
C THR A 299 17.32 13.09 -5.16
N MET A 300 16.84 13.83 -6.16
CA MET A 300 16.29 13.26 -7.40
C MET A 300 17.24 12.25 -8.06
N ASP A 301 18.55 12.41 -7.88
CA ASP A 301 19.54 11.51 -8.46
C ASP A 301 19.49 10.09 -7.88
N LEU A 302 18.89 9.91 -6.70
CA LEU A 302 18.62 8.60 -6.11
C LEU A 302 17.40 7.90 -6.72
N MET A 303 16.56 8.59 -7.48
CA MET A 303 15.47 7.95 -8.22
C MET A 303 16.03 6.93 -9.18
N ILE A 304 15.45 5.74 -9.23
CA ILE A 304 15.84 4.77 -10.25
C ILE A 304 15.56 5.30 -11.67
N SER A 305 16.34 4.85 -12.65
CA SER A 305 16.09 5.17 -14.07
C SER A 305 14.89 4.39 -14.64
N PRO A 306 14.36 4.78 -15.81
CA PRO A 306 13.36 4.01 -16.54
C PRO A 306 13.81 2.57 -16.88
N GLU A 307 15.08 2.34 -17.19
CA GLU A 307 15.63 1.01 -17.45
C GLU A 307 15.64 0.16 -16.18
N GLN A 308 16.07 0.76 -15.07
CA GLN A 308 16.03 0.12 -13.75
C GLN A 308 14.59 -0.19 -13.33
N ARG A 309 13.63 0.67 -13.67
CA ARG A 309 12.19 0.45 -13.47
C ARG A 309 11.72 -0.82 -14.19
N VAL A 310 12.11 -0.98 -15.45
CA VAL A 310 11.80 -2.18 -16.26
C VAL A 310 12.56 -3.42 -15.77
N ALA A 311 13.79 -3.28 -15.30
CA ALA A 311 14.53 -4.39 -14.69
C ALA A 311 13.81 -4.91 -13.44
N LEU A 312 13.36 -4.01 -12.56
CA LEU A 312 12.55 -4.36 -11.39
C LEU A 312 11.20 -4.97 -11.76
N TYR A 313 10.57 -4.55 -12.86
CA TYR A 313 9.35 -5.19 -13.38
C TYR A 313 9.60 -6.67 -13.71
N ASN A 314 10.67 -6.97 -14.45
CA ASN A 314 11.00 -8.34 -14.81
C ASN A 314 11.34 -9.18 -13.57
N GLN A 315 12.08 -8.61 -12.61
CA GLN A 315 12.35 -9.30 -11.35
C GLN A 315 11.08 -9.52 -10.54
N TRP A 316 10.18 -8.55 -10.49
CA TRP A 316 8.88 -8.69 -9.83
C TRP A 316 8.03 -9.82 -10.43
N GLU A 317 7.97 -9.96 -11.76
CA GLU A 317 7.28 -11.08 -12.40
C GLU A 317 7.93 -12.44 -12.06
N ARG A 318 9.26 -12.50 -11.98
CA ARG A 318 9.99 -13.69 -11.53
C ARG A 318 9.63 -14.04 -10.08
N MET A 319 9.57 -13.04 -9.20
CA MET A 319 9.17 -13.24 -7.80
C MET A 319 7.72 -13.71 -7.69
N LEU A 320 6.83 -13.14 -8.48
CA LEU A 320 5.41 -13.47 -8.49
C LEU A 320 5.16 -14.89 -9.00
N PHE A 321 5.71 -15.26 -10.17
CA PHE A 321 5.37 -16.51 -10.85
C PHE A 321 6.29 -17.67 -10.50
N ASP A 322 7.59 -17.44 -10.37
CA ASP A 322 8.57 -18.53 -10.22
C ASP A 322 8.84 -18.83 -8.75
N LYS A 323 9.12 -17.77 -7.98
CA LYS A 323 9.42 -17.90 -6.55
C LYS A 323 8.17 -17.92 -5.67
N LYS A 324 7.05 -17.45 -6.20
CA LYS A 324 5.75 -17.39 -5.51
C LYS A 324 5.80 -16.54 -4.23
N TYR A 325 6.53 -15.44 -4.28
CA TYR A 325 6.54 -14.44 -3.21
C TYR A 325 5.48 -13.37 -3.48
N PHE A 326 4.92 -12.81 -2.41
CA PHE A 326 4.05 -11.65 -2.52
C PHE A 326 4.91 -10.38 -2.43
N VAL A 327 5.10 -9.70 -3.55
CA VAL A 327 5.77 -8.41 -3.60
C VAL A 327 4.79 -7.41 -4.21
N GLY A 328 4.31 -6.47 -3.40
CA GLY A 328 3.45 -5.39 -3.85
C GLY A 328 4.23 -4.13 -4.19
N ASP A 329 3.87 -3.51 -5.31
CA ASP A 329 4.47 -2.27 -5.82
C ASP A 329 3.39 -1.46 -6.56
N PHE A 330 3.12 -0.23 -6.14
CA PHE A 330 2.09 0.61 -6.77
C PHE A 330 2.36 0.96 -8.23
N TRP A 331 3.60 0.76 -8.69
CA TRP A 331 3.99 0.98 -10.07
C TRP A 331 4.16 -0.37 -10.83
N ASN A 332 5.07 -1.29 -10.49
CA ASN A 332 5.30 -2.51 -11.31
C ASN A 332 4.15 -3.50 -11.19
N SER A 333 3.51 -3.55 -10.03
CA SER A 333 2.29 -4.35 -9.84
C SER A 333 1.02 -3.56 -10.16
N GLY A 334 1.13 -2.39 -10.81
CA GLY A 334 -0.02 -1.56 -11.23
C GLY A 334 -1.05 -2.35 -12.04
N ALA A 335 -0.60 -3.25 -12.90
CA ALA A 335 -1.43 -4.21 -13.62
C ALA A 335 -2.31 -5.08 -12.70
N ALA A 336 -1.81 -5.50 -11.54
CA ALA A 336 -2.58 -6.25 -10.54
C ALA A 336 -3.73 -5.42 -9.93
N ALA A 337 -3.63 -4.09 -9.95
CA ALA A 337 -4.61 -3.17 -9.38
C ALA A 337 -5.49 -2.44 -10.43
N TYR A 338 -5.30 -2.72 -11.72
CA TYR A 338 -5.86 -1.93 -12.83
C TYR A 338 -5.43 -0.46 -12.83
N GLY A 339 -4.14 -0.23 -12.62
CA GLY A 339 -3.55 1.10 -12.64
C GLY A 339 -3.55 1.77 -11.26
N CYS A 340 -3.38 3.09 -11.24
CA CYS A 340 -3.38 3.89 -10.02
C CYS A 340 -4.60 3.59 -9.15
N ILE A 341 -4.41 3.41 -7.84
CA ILE A 341 -5.51 3.22 -6.86
C ILE A 341 -5.78 4.47 -6.00
N ALA A 342 -5.17 5.61 -6.31
CA ALA A 342 -5.38 6.88 -5.61
C ALA A 342 -6.76 7.51 -5.89
N TYR A 343 -6.98 8.74 -5.43
CA TYR A 343 -8.17 9.57 -5.71
C TYR A 343 -9.48 8.96 -5.22
N ALA A 344 -9.41 8.11 -4.20
CA ALA A 344 -10.56 7.44 -3.59
C ALA A 344 -11.52 6.81 -4.61
N ARG A 345 -11.01 6.30 -5.73
CA ARG A 345 -11.85 5.54 -6.68
C ARG A 345 -12.40 4.28 -6.02
N ALA A 346 -13.43 3.71 -6.62
CA ALA A 346 -13.95 2.42 -6.23
C ALA A 346 -12.81 1.38 -6.14
N GLY A 347 -12.69 0.74 -4.97
CA GLY A 347 -11.61 -0.21 -4.70
C GLY A 347 -10.25 0.40 -4.33
N GLY A 348 -10.10 1.73 -4.40
CA GLY A 348 -8.86 2.48 -4.18
C GLY A 348 -8.69 3.06 -2.77
N TYR A 349 -7.90 4.11 -2.64
CA TYR A 349 -7.57 4.77 -1.36
C TYR A 349 -7.36 6.28 -1.50
N PHE A 350 -7.19 6.93 -0.36
CA PHE A 350 -6.75 8.31 -0.21
C PHE A 350 -5.86 8.45 1.03
N TYR A 351 -5.21 9.60 1.19
CA TYR A 351 -4.24 9.87 2.24
C TYR A 351 -4.68 11.04 3.13
N VAL A 352 -4.44 10.93 4.44
CA VAL A 352 -4.57 12.02 5.41
C VAL A 352 -3.25 12.17 6.18
N ASP A 353 -2.66 13.36 6.17
CA ASP A 353 -1.44 13.64 6.93
C ASP A 353 -1.70 14.07 8.38
N TRP A 354 -0.60 14.30 9.10
CA TRP A 354 -0.55 14.73 10.50
C TRP A 354 -1.12 16.14 10.75
N ASN A 355 -1.36 16.93 9.70
CA ASN A 355 -2.03 18.23 9.74
C ASN A 355 -3.52 18.11 9.42
N GLY A 356 -4.00 16.93 9.05
CA GLY A 356 -5.38 16.68 8.60
C GLY A 356 -5.60 17.00 7.12
N ASN A 357 -4.55 17.23 6.33
CA ASN A 357 -4.65 17.50 4.90
C ASN A 357 -5.09 16.24 4.17
N ILE A 358 -6.10 16.37 3.30
CA ILE A 358 -6.69 15.23 2.57
C ILE A 358 -6.15 15.21 1.15
N MET A 359 -5.34 14.21 0.86
CA MET A 359 -4.61 14.04 -0.38
C MET A 359 -5.03 12.78 -1.13
N PRO A 360 -4.89 12.73 -2.46
CA PRO A 360 -5.21 11.52 -3.22
C PRO A 360 -4.33 10.30 -2.91
N CYS A 361 -3.08 10.53 -2.49
CA CYS A 361 -2.02 9.54 -2.39
C CYS A 361 -0.91 10.08 -1.48
N GLY A 362 -0.20 9.22 -0.75
CA GLY A 362 0.97 9.61 0.05
C GLY A 362 2.14 10.17 -0.77
N PHE A 363 2.09 10.02 -2.10
CA PHE A 363 3.07 10.58 -3.03
C PHE A 363 2.57 11.79 -3.82
N VAL A 364 1.34 12.25 -3.56
CA VAL A 364 0.76 13.47 -4.18
C VAL A 364 0.65 14.51 -3.07
N PRO A 365 1.68 15.35 -2.86
CA PRO A 365 1.77 16.24 -1.71
C PRO A 365 0.96 17.54 -1.93
N TYR A 366 -0.28 17.38 -2.40
CA TYR A 366 -1.19 18.47 -2.71
C TYR A 366 -2.61 18.12 -2.26
N TYR A 367 -3.24 19.03 -1.54
CA TYR A 367 -4.56 18.84 -0.95
C TYR A 367 -5.49 20.00 -1.27
N LYS A 368 -6.79 19.76 -1.18
CA LYS A 368 -7.82 20.81 -1.31
C LYS A 368 -8.53 21.06 0.02
N ASP A 369 -8.85 19.97 0.70
CA ASP A 369 -9.63 19.95 1.93
C ASP A 369 -8.78 19.51 3.13
N ASN A 370 -9.18 19.96 4.32
CA ASN A 370 -8.55 19.61 5.59
C ASN A 370 -9.60 19.11 6.60
N LEU A 371 -9.29 18.06 7.36
CA LEU A 371 -10.19 17.43 8.32
C LEU A 371 -10.72 18.40 9.38
N TYR A 372 -9.86 19.25 9.94
CA TYR A 372 -10.27 20.15 11.02
C TYR A 372 -11.33 21.16 10.53
N ASP A 373 -11.16 21.65 9.29
CA ASP A 373 -12.11 22.58 8.69
C ASP A 373 -13.42 21.88 8.32
N LEU A 374 -13.36 20.70 7.70
CA LEU A 374 -14.55 19.89 7.40
C LEU A 374 -15.37 19.62 8.67
N TYR A 375 -14.69 19.22 9.74
CA TYR A 375 -15.35 18.86 10.99
C TYR A 375 -15.98 20.06 11.68
N ARG A 376 -15.38 21.25 11.56
CA ARG A 376 -15.96 22.53 12.03
C ARG A 376 -17.21 22.92 11.23
N GLU A 377 -17.22 22.60 9.93
CA GLU A 377 -18.34 22.87 9.03
C GLU A 377 -19.46 21.81 9.09
N GLY A 378 -19.32 20.79 9.95
CA GLY A 378 -20.29 19.69 10.04
C GLY A 378 -20.23 18.74 8.83
N LYS A 379 -19.17 18.81 8.03
CA LYS A 379 -18.89 17.91 6.91
C LYS A 379 -18.14 16.67 7.37
N THR A 380 -18.05 15.71 6.48
CA THR A 380 -17.39 14.41 6.66
C THR A 380 -16.26 14.21 5.66
N ILE A 381 -15.42 13.20 5.86
CA ILE A 381 -14.41 12.82 4.88
C ILE A 381 -14.99 12.57 3.49
N ALA A 382 -16.19 11.98 3.40
CA ALA A 382 -16.83 11.67 2.13
C ALA A 382 -17.13 12.91 1.28
N ASP A 383 -17.43 14.05 1.91
CA ASP A 383 -17.67 15.32 1.21
C ASP A 383 -16.38 15.81 0.54
N ALA A 384 -15.22 15.68 1.20
CA ALA A 384 -13.92 16.04 0.63
C ALA A 384 -13.50 15.14 -0.55
N LEU A 385 -13.91 13.88 -0.54
CA LEU A 385 -13.62 12.95 -1.65
C LEU A 385 -14.37 13.32 -2.94
N MET A 386 -15.29 14.28 -2.89
CA MET A 386 -15.99 14.84 -4.05
C MET A 386 -15.37 16.13 -4.57
N SER A 387 -14.27 16.60 -3.99
CA SER A 387 -13.61 17.81 -4.46
C SER A 387 -13.01 17.62 -5.86
N ASP A 388 -12.81 18.74 -6.58
CA ASP A 388 -12.37 18.69 -7.98
C ASP A 388 -11.07 17.93 -8.19
N LEU A 389 -10.13 18.00 -7.23
CA LEU A 389 -8.87 17.25 -7.28
C LEU A 389 -9.12 15.74 -7.37
N PHE A 390 -10.04 15.24 -6.56
CA PHE A 390 -10.44 13.84 -6.53
C PHE A 390 -11.26 13.47 -7.78
N VAL A 391 -12.21 14.32 -8.19
CA VAL A 391 -13.06 14.09 -9.36
C VAL A 391 -12.25 14.04 -10.66
N ARG A 392 -11.33 15.00 -10.87
CA ARG A 392 -10.44 15.03 -12.04
C ARG A 392 -9.50 13.82 -12.07
N GLY A 393 -8.93 13.45 -10.93
CA GLY A 393 -8.08 12.27 -10.83
C GLY A 393 -8.81 10.97 -11.16
N ARG A 394 -10.05 10.80 -10.66
CA ARG A 394 -10.90 9.65 -11.02
C ARG A 394 -11.28 9.64 -12.49
N LYS A 395 -11.60 10.80 -13.06
CA LYS A 395 -11.88 10.95 -14.49
C LYS A 395 -10.69 10.47 -15.32
N TRP A 396 -9.49 10.95 -15.01
CA TRP A 396 -8.26 10.48 -15.68
C TRP A 396 -8.03 8.98 -15.51
N GLN A 397 -8.21 8.43 -14.30
CA GLN A 397 -8.07 6.98 -14.08
C GLN A 397 -9.03 6.17 -14.96
N HIS A 398 -10.28 6.62 -15.07
CA HIS A 398 -11.29 5.98 -15.91
C HIS A 398 -10.92 6.07 -17.39
N GLU A 399 -10.54 7.25 -17.89
CA GLU A 399 -10.13 7.44 -19.29
C GLU A 399 -8.87 6.64 -19.64
N TYR A 400 -7.93 6.53 -18.70
CA TYR A 400 -6.66 5.83 -18.94
C TYR A 400 -6.79 4.31 -18.89
N ALA A 401 -7.45 3.72 -17.89
CA ALA A 401 -7.48 2.26 -17.82
C ALA A 401 -8.59 1.65 -16.96
N TYR A 402 -9.08 2.39 -15.97
CA TYR A 402 -10.00 1.83 -15.00
C TYR A 402 -11.39 1.63 -15.62
N HIS A 403 -11.89 0.39 -15.59
CA HIS A 403 -13.14 -0.05 -16.24
C HIS A 403 -13.23 0.13 -17.75
N GLN A 404 -12.10 0.34 -18.44
CA GLN A 404 -12.07 0.39 -19.90
C GLN A 404 -12.01 -1.00 -20.51
N ALA A 405 -12.74 -1.23 -21.61
CA ALA A 405 -12.63 -2.48 -22.37
C ALA A 405 -11.22 -2.65 -22.99
N GLN A 406 -10.59 -1.54 -23.38
CA GLN A 406 -9.23 -1.47 -23.90
C GLN A 406 -8.41 -0.49 -23.07
N PRO A 407 -7.80 -0.93 -21.95
CA PRO A 407 -7.00 -0.06 -21.11
C PRO A 407 -5.69 0.36 -21.80
N HIS A 408 -5.22 1.57 -21.49
CA HIS A 408 -3.86 2.01 -21.82
C HIS A 408 -2.80 1.24 -21.00
N ASN A 409 -1.53 1.60 -21.16
CA ASN A 409 -0.37 0.90 -20.63
C ASN A 409 -0.35 0.82 -19.08
N LEU A 410 -0.82 -0.29 -18.52
CA LEU A 410 -0.86 -0.48 -17.06
C LEU A 410 0.52 -0.64 -16.38
N LEU A 411 1.62 -0.61 -17.15
CA LEU A 411 2.99 -0.55 -16.64
C LEU A 411 3.45 0.89 -16.32
N ALA A 412 2.69 1.90 -16.77
CA ALA A 412 2.82 3.31 -16.43
C ALA A 412 1.56 3.80 -15.67
N PRO A 413 1.25 3.23 -14.48
CA PRO A 413 -0.03 3.44 -13.83
C PRO A 413 -0.17 4.79 -13.12
N CYS A 414 0.91 5.51 -12.78
CA CYS A 414 0.89 6.58 -11.79
C CYS A 414 0.71 7.97 -12.41
N SER A 415 -0.35 8.67 -11.99
CA SER A 415 -0.61 10.05 -12.45
C SER A 415 0.56 11.02 -12.21
N ILE A 416 1.18 11.02 -11.03
CA ILE A 416 2.19 12.03 -10.69
C ILE A 416 3.61 11.70 -11.17
N ARG A 417 3.86 10.45 -11.59
CA ARG A 417 5.23 9.97 -11.89
C ARG A 417 5.39 9.28 -13.23
N ASP A 418 4.31 8.78 -13.82
CA ASP A 418 4.35 8.17 -15.15
C ASP A 418 3.53 9.00 -16.15
N HIS A 419 2.86 10.06 -15.68
CA HIS A 419 1.99 11.00 -16.43
C HIS A 419 2.06 12.41 -15.84
N HIS A 420 3.24 12.84 -15.38
CA HIS A 420 3.45 14.07 -14.62
C HIS A 420 2.92 15.31 -15.33
N LYS A 421 3.14 15.41 -16.66
CA LYS A 421 2.59 16.51 -17.47
C LYS A 421 1.07 16.60 -17.35
N ASN A 422 0.37 15.48 -17.60
CA ASN A 422 -1.09 15.44 -17.49
C ASN A 422 -1.56 15.71 -16.05
N PHE A 423 -0.83 15.21 -15.05
CA PHE A 423 -1.14 15.53 -13.66
C PHE A 423 -1.08 17.04 -13.40
N ARG A 424 -0.03 17.72 -13.86
CA ARG A 424 0.15 19.17 -13.67
C ARG A 424 -0.85 20.02 -14.45
N GLU A 425 -1.24 19.60 -15.65
CA GLU A 425 -2.08 20.40 -16.55
C GLU A 425 -3.58 20.13 -16.35
N ASN A 426 -3.98 18.89 -16.02
CA ASN A 426 -5.38 18.46 -16.07
C ASN A 426 -5.94 17.96 -14.74
N ILE A 427 -5.11 17.42 -13.83
CA ILE A 427 -5.57 16.86 -12.54
C ILE A 427 -5.40 17.87 -11.42
N LEU A 428 -4.17 18.40 -11.27
CA LEU A 428 -3.82 19.37 -10.25
C LEU A 428 -4.31 20.74 -10.67
N ASP A 429 -5.31 21.24 -9.96
CA ASP A 429 -5.88 22.55 -10.25
C ASP A 429 -5.33 23.63 -9.34
N ASN A 430 -5.52 24.90 -9.73
CA ASN A 430 -4.99 26.06 -9.03
C ASN A 430 -5.58 26.27 -7.62
N SER A 431 -6.63 25.54 -7.24
CA SER A 431 -7.20 25.57 -5.87
C SER A 431 -6.54 24.56 -4.93
N ALA A 432 -5.74 23.62 -5.44
CA ALA A 432 -4.96 22.72 -4.62
C ALA A 432 -3.78 23.46 -3.96
N LYS A 433 -3.52 23.11 -2.70
CA LYS A 433 -2.47 23.68 -1.86
C LYS A 433 -1.34 22.66 -1.70
N PRO A 434 -0.07 23.10 -1.71
CA PRO A 434 1.06 22.24 -1.36
C PRO A 434 0.97 21.81 0.11
N GLU A 435 1.34 20.57 0.41
CA GLU A 435 1.40 19.99 1.77
C GLU A 435 2.33 20.79 2.69
N ASP A 436 3.50 21.18 2.16
CA ASP A 436 4.55 21.93 2.87
C ASP A 436 5.40 22.78 1.90
N GLU A 437 6.43 23.44 2.43
CA GLU A 437 7.38 24.23 1.63
C GLU A 437 8.18 23.38 0.62
N ASN A 438 8.40 22.09 0.89
CA ASN A 438 9.08 21.20 -0.06
C ASN A 438 8.19 20.93 -1.28
N ALA A 439 6.91 20.66 -1.05
CA ALA A 439 5.91 20.47 -2.09
C ALA A 439 5.72 21.74 -2.92
N LYS A 440 5.70 22.91 -2.26
CA LYS A 440 5.65 24.21 -2.93
C LYS A 440 6.88 24.43 -3.83
N ALA A 441 8.08 24.21 -3.29
CA ALA A 441 9.32 24.35 -4.06
C ALA A 441 9.34 23.42 -5.28
N ALA A 442 8.95 22.15 -5.12
CA ALA A 442 8.86 21.20 -6.23
C ALA A 442 7.81 21.59 -7.28
N LEU A 443 6.70 22.21 -6.85
CA LEU A 443 5.67 22.71 -7.76
C LEU A 443 6.20 23.86 -8.64
N GLU A 444 6.99 24.77 -8.05
CA GLU A 444 7.50 25.97 -8.71
C GLU A 444 8.79 25.74 -9.52
N ASP A 445 9.48 24.61 -9.33
CA ASP A 445 10.74 24.29 -9.97
C ASP A 445 10.55 23.75 -11.43
N PRO A 446 11.01 24.49 -12.46
CA PRO A 446 10.92 24.06 -13.85
C PRO A 446 11.79 22.84 -14.19
N GLU A 447 12.93 22.67 -13.51
CA GLU A 447 13.83 21.55 -13.73
C GLU A 447 13.24 20.27 -13.13
N TYR A 448 12.62 20.38 -11.94
CA TYR A 448 11.85 19.28 -11.35
C TYR A 448 10.75 18.80 -12.31
N TYR A 449 9.98 19.73 -12.86
CA TYR A 449 8.92 19.43 -13.83
C TYR A 449 9.50 18.71 -15.07
N LYS A 450 10.54 19.29 -15.67
CA LYS A 450 11.18 18.76 -16.87
C LYS A 450 11.69 17.33 -16.65
N ARG A 451 12.42 17.07 -15.55
CA ARG A 451 12.98 15.75 -15.24
C ARG A 451 11.92 14.66 -15.08
N LEU A 452 10.77 14.99 -14.47
CA LEU A 452 9.69 14.02 -14.34
C LEU A 452 9.01 13.73 -15.68
N VAL A 453 8.82 14.74 -16.53
CA VAL A 453 8.27 14.54 -17.88
C VAL A 453 9.23 13.71 -18.75
N GLU A 454 10.53 13.97 -18.70
CA GLU A 454 11.53 13.16 -19.41
C GLU A 454 11.51 11.70 -18.93
N PHE A 455 11.38 11.47 -17.62
CA PHE A 455 11.22 10.13 -17.05
C PHE A 455 9.97 9.43 -17.59
N ASP A 456 8.82 10.11 -17.66
CA ASP A 456 7.57 9.57 -18.22
C ASP A 456 7.76 9.10 -19.67
N GLU A 457 8.34 9.97 -20.50
CA GLU A 457 8.52 9.73 -21.95
C GLU A 457 9.47 8.57 -22.23
N GLU A 458 10.57 8.47 -21.47
CA GLU A 458 11.50 7.35 -21.56
C GLU A 458 10.87 6.04 -21.07
N LEU A 459 10.13 6.07 -19.96
CA LEU A 459 9.45 4.89 -19.43
C LEU A 459 8.40 4.35 -20.39
N GLU A 460 7.60 5.21 -21.02
CA GLU A 460 6.60 4.81 -22.00
C GLU A 460 7.24 4.11 -23.21
N LYS A 461 8.36 4.65 -23.74
CA LYS A 461 9.12 4.02 -24.84
C LYS A 461 9.56 2.60 -24.50
N LEU A 462 9.98 2.36 -23.26
CA LEU A 462 10.46 1.06 -22.79
C LEU A 462 9.34 0.08 -22.46
N THR A 463 8.24 0.56 -21.88
CA THR A 463 7.15 -0.30 -21.38
C THR A 463 6.07 -0.57 -22.41
N GLN A 464 5.87 0.32 -23.39
CA GLN A 464 4.82 0.15 -24.40
C GLN A 464 4.98 -1.12 -25.24
N PRO A 465 6.19 -1.51 -25.71
CA PRO A 465 6.36 -2.81 -26.39
C PRO A 465 5.99 -4.00 -25.50
N ILE A 466 6.37 -3.95 -24.20
CA ILE A 466 6.06 -4.99 -23.22
C ILE A 466 4.54 -5.12 -23.03
N TRP A 467 3.85 -3.98 -22.91
CA TRP A 467 2.40 -3.92 -22.79
C TRP A 467 1.70 -4.56 -24.01
N GLN A 468 2.10 -4.15 -25.22
CA GLN A 468 1.53 -4.66 -26.47
C GLN A 468 1.73 -6.18 -26.61
N GLU A 469 2.93 -6.68 -26.33
CA GLU A 469 3.26 -8.10 -26.53
C GLU A 469 2.67 -9.01 -25.46
N ARG A 470 2.84 -8.66 -24.18
CA ARG A 470 2.49 -9.56 -23.07
C ARG A 470 1.04 -9.44 -22.64
N TYR A 471 0.51 -8.23 -22.61
CA TYR A 471 -0.83 -7.98 -22.08
C TYR A 471 -1.89 -8.03 -23.17
N LEU A 472 -1.68 -7.35 -24.30
CA LEU A 472 -2.68 -7.28 -25.37
C LEU A 472 -2.65 -8.49 -26.30
N LYS A 473 -1.46 -8.95 -26.73
CA LYS A 473 -1.33 -10.15 -27.59
C LYS A 473 -1.31 -11.47 -26.81
N GLY A 474 -1.15 -11.42 -25.48
CA GLY A 474 -1.11 -12.61 -24.63
C GLY A 474 0.09 -13.51 -24.87
N LEU A 475 1.20 -12.99 -25.42
CA LEU A 475 2.42 -13.76 -25.61
C LEU A 475 2.97 -14.17 -24.24
N LYS A 476 3.24 -15.47 -24.07
CA LYS A 476 3.78 -16.01 -22.82
C LYS A 476 5.13 -15.38 -22.51
N ARG A 477 5.41 -15.22 -21.21
CA ARG A 477 6.73 -14.79 -20.70
C ARG A 477 7.82 -15.65 -21.34
N THR A 478 8.75 -15.02 -22.06
CA THR A 478 9.95 -15.70 -22.53
C THR A 478 10.81 -15.98 -21.31
N SER A 479 10.95 -17.25 -20.94
CA SER A 479 11.91 -17.66 -19.92
C SER A 479 13.31 -17.39 -20.48
N ARG A 480 13.94 -16.30 -20.03
CA ARG A 480 15.38 -16.11 -20.17
C ARG A 480 16.02 -16.35 -18.81
#